data_AF-A0A2N3I145-F1
#
_entry.id   AF-A0A2N3I145-F1
#
_cell.length_a   1.000
_cell.length_b   1.000
_cell.length_c   1.000
_cell.angle_alpha   90.00
_cell.angle_beta   90.00
_cell.angle_gamma   90.00
#
_symmetry.space_group_name_H-M   'P 1'
#
loop_
_entity.id
_entity.type
_entity.pdbx_description
1 polymer ?
#
loop_
_entity_poly.entity_id
_entity_poly.type
_entity_poly.pdbx_seq_one_letter_code
_entity_poly.pdbx_strand_id
1 'polypeptide(L)'
;MIVSRNRLYALLIGACLVGYLWLFLNLTNESEFLSKEVNVCLFKKVTSIPCPSCGSTRSVLSLLHGKIEQAFLFNPIGFLLFLIMMVSPIWICIDYLLKKDSFYHFYKQAERIIKQKAVAVPLIGLVLLNWIWNIYKDI
;
A
#
# COMPACT_ATOMS: atom_id res chain seq x y z
N MET A 1 -1.77 -21.20 4.97
CA MET A 1 -2.84 -21.38 3.96
C MET A 1 -2.19 -21.31 2.58
N ILE A 2 -2.20 -22.39 1.78
CA ILE A 2 -1.64 -22.35 0.41
C ILE A 2 -2.73 -21.80 -0.50
N VAL A 3 -2.67 -20.49 -0.79
CA VAL A 3 -3.56 -19.86 -1.77
C VAL A 3 -3.13 -20.33 -3.17
N SER A 4 -4.08 -20.78 -3.99
CA SER A 4 -3.80 -21.16 -5.39
C SER A 4 -3.48 -19.93 -6.24
N ARG A 5 -2.69 -20.10 -7.32
CA ARG A 5 -2.31 -19.02 -8.23
C ARG A 5 -3.49 -18.16 -8.67
N ASN A 6 -4.54 -18.79 -9.21
CA ASN A 6 -5.69 -18.07 -9.75
C ASN A 6 -6.46 -17.31 -8.67
N ARG A 7 -6.58 -17.87 -7.45
CA ARG A 7 -7.22 -17.18 -6.32
C ARG A 7 -6.39 -15.98 -5.86
N LEU A 8 -5.06 -16.12 -5.79
CA LEU A 8 -4.17 -15.01 -5.47
C LEU A 8 -4.31 -13.88 -6.49
N TYR A 9 -4.28 -14.21 -7.78
CA TYR A 9 -4.34 -13.21 -8.85
C TYR A 9 -5.68 -12.48 -8.85
N ALA A 10 -6.79 -13.20 -8.68
CA ALA A 10 -8.12 -12.60 -8.56
C ALA A 10 -8.22 -11.64 -7.38
N LEU A 11 -7.68 -12.02 -6.21
CA LEU A 11 -7.67 -11.16 -5.02
C LEU A 11 -6.82 -9.90 -5.24
N LEU A 12 -5.62 -10.03 -5.80
CA LEU A 12 -4.73 -8.89 -6.03
C LEU A 12 -5.27 -7.94 -7.09
N ILE A 13 -5.80 -8.46 -8.20
CA ILE A 13 -6.44 -7.62 -9.23
C ILE A 13 -7.66 -6.93 -8.63
N GLY A 14 -8.54 -7.64 -7.92
CA GLY A 14 -9.70 -7.06 -7.26
C GLY A 14 -9.32 -5.94 -6.28
N ALA A 15 -8.31 -6.18 -5.44
CA ALA A 15 -7.79 -5.17 -4.52
C ALA A 15 -7.20 -3.94 -5.26
N CYS A 16 -6.45 -4.16 -6.34
CA CYS A 16 -5.91 -3.08 -7.16
C CYS A 16 -7.03 -2.27 -7.82
N LEU A 17 -8.06 -2.92 -8.38
CA LEU A 17 -9.20 -2.24 -9.00
C LEU A 17 -9.95 -1.36 -8.00
N VAL A 18 -10.22 -1.88 -6.80
CA VAL A 18 -10.83 -1.09 -5.72
C VAL A 18 -9.93 0.09 -5.33
N GLY A 19 -8.62 -0.15 -5.19
CA GLY A 19 -7.64 0.88 -4.89
C GLY A 19 -7.57 1.97 -5.97
N TYR A 20 -7.59 1.59 -7.25
CA TYR A 20 -7.59 2.52 -8.37
C TYR A 20 -8.87 3.34 -8.45
N LEU A 21 -10.02 2.71 -8.24
CA LEU A 21 -11.30 3.42 -8.15
C LEU A 21 -11.26 4.45 -7.02
N TRP A 22 -10.77 4.05 -5.83
CA TRP A 22 -10.61 4.95 -4.70
C TRP A 22 -9.68 6.13 -5.04
N LEU A 23 -8.51 5.88 -5.62
CA LEU A 23 -7.57 6.93 -6.02
C LEU A 23 -8.18 7.87 -7.08
N PHE A 24 -8.87 7.33 -8.08
CA PHE A 24 -9.53 8.11 -9.13
C PHE A 24 -10.59 9.08 -8.56
N LEU A 25 -11.41 8.59 -7.63
CA LEU A 25 -12.40 9.41 -6.92
C LEU A 25 -11.74 10.51 -6.06
N ASN A 26 -10.54 10.28 -5.53
CA ASN A 26 -9.84 11.29 -4.73
C ASN A 26 -9.04 12.29 -5.59
N LEU A 27 -8.51 11.87 -6.75
CA LEU A 27 -7.84 12.75 -7.72
C LEU A 27 -8.82 13.77 -8.32
N THR A 28 -10.06 13.36 -8.59
CA THR A 28 -11.09 14.25 -9.14
C THR A 28 -11.58 15.32 -8.15
N ASN A 29 -11.28 15.17 -6.85
CA ASN A 29 -11.59 16.12 -5.78
C ASN A 29 -10.33 16.89 -5.31
N GLU A 30 -9.43 17.20 -6.25
CA GLU A 30 -8.09 17.78 -6.05
C GLU A 30 -8.04 19.04 -5.14
N SER A 31 -9.08 19.89 -5.19
CA SER A 31 -9.11 21.17 -4.46
C SER A 31 -9.33 21.02 -2.94
N GLU A 32 -9.81 19.87 -2.47
CA GLU A 32 -10.08 19.60 -1.06
C GLU A 32 -8.96 18.79 -0.38
N PHE A 33 -8.09 18.13 -1.16
CA PHE A 33 -7.12 17.15 -0.64
C PHE A 33 -5.85 17.78 -0.03
N LEU A 34 -5.43 18.95 -0.51
CA LEU A 34 -4.30 19.69 0.06
C LEU A 34 -4.70 20.55 1.28
N SER A 35 -6.00 20.83 1.44
CA SER A 35 -6.54 21.79 2.40
C SER A 35 -7.34 21.15 3.52
N LYS A 36 -7.89 19.95 3.32
CA LYS A 36 -8.78 19.29 4.27
C LYS A 36 -8.26 17.91 4.64
N GLU A 37 -8.28 17.64 5.93
CA GLU A 37 -8.04 16.33 6.50
C GLU A 37 -9.01 15.30 5.91
N VAL A 38 -8.64 14.65 4.81
CA VAL A 38 -9.30 13.44 4.31
C VAL A 38 -8.90 12.28 5.24
N ASN A 39 -9.33 12.39 6.51
CA ASN A 39 -9.17 11.40 7.55
C ASN A 39 -10.34 10.39 7.44
N VAL A 40 -10.37 9.64 6.34
CA VAL A 40 -11.33 8.52 6.14
C VAL A 40 -10.90 7.27 6.90
N CYS A 41 -9.86 7.36 7.74
CA CYS A 41 -9.43 6.24 8.58
C CYS A 41 -10.46 5.98 9.68
N LEU A 42 -11.33 4.99 9.49
CA LEU A 42 -12.30 4.54 10.50
C LEU A 42 -11.62 4.16 11.82
N PHE A 43 -10.41 3.60 11.76
CA PHE A 43 -9.63 3.28 12.95
C PHE A 43 -9.34 4.53 13.78
N LYS A 44 -8.75 5.58 13.18
CA LYS A 44 -8.48 6.85 13.88
C LYS A 44 -9.78 7.51 14.36
N LYS A 45 -10.88 7.41 13.62
CA LYS A 45 -12.18 7.94 14.05
C LYS A 45 -12.73 7.28 15.32
N VAL A 46 -12.47 5.99 15.51
CA VAL A 46 -12.97 5.22 16.66
C VAL A 46 -12.00 5.26 17.84
N THR A 47 -10.69 5.18 17.59
CA THR A 47 -9.68 5.05 18.64
C THR A 47 -8.96 6.35 18.97
N SER A 48 -9.15 7.39 18.15
CA SER A 48 -8.37 8.64 18.17
C SER A 48 -6.86 8.45 17.96
N ILE A 49 -6.41 7.24 17.59
CA ILE A 49 -4.99 6.91 17.39
C ILE A 49 -4.79 6.51 15.92
N PRO A 50 -3.82 7.11 15.19
CA PRO A 50 -3.52 6.67 13.83
C PRO A 50 -2.94 5.25 13.85
N CYS A 51 -3.29 4.42 12.86
CA CYS A 51 -2.65 3.14 12.65
C CYS A 51 -1.33 3.30 11.85
N PRO A 52 -0.49 2.25 11.75
CA PRO A 52 0.77 2.34 11.01
C PRO A 52 0.60 2.74 9.53
N SER A 53 -0.56 2.49 8.92
CA SER A 53 -0.84 2.83 7.52
C SER A 53 -1.59 4.16 7.33
N CYS A 54 -1.93 4.89 8.41
CA CYS A 54 -2.57 6.20 8.29
C CYS A 54 -1.75 7.15 7.40
N GLY A 55 -2.39 7.80 6.44
CA GLY A 55 -1.73 8.68 5.47
C GLY A 55 -1.12 7.99 4.24
N SER A 56 -1.20 6.66 4.10
CA SER A 56 -0.68 5.96 2.92
C SER A 56 -1.36 6.39 1.61
N THR A 57 -2.68 6.65 1.61
CA THR A 57 -3.39 7.20 0.44
C THR A 57 -2.87 8.59 0.08
N ARG A 58 -2.67 9.48 1.07
CA ARG A 58 -2.08 10.82 0.84
C ARG A 58 -0.68 10.69 0.25
N SER A 59 0.11 9.75 0.76
CA SER A 59 1.44 9.46 0.23
C SER A 59 1.39 9.01 -1.23
N VAL A 60 0.53 8.06 -1.59
CA VAL A 60 0.34 7.61 -2.98
C VAL A 60 -0.10 8.77 -3.89
N LEU A 61 -1.04 9.60 -3.44
CA LEU A 61 -1.48 10.76 -4.21
C LEU A 61 -0.35 11.79 -4.38
N SER A 62 0.44 12.07 -3.35
CA SER A 62 1.63 12.92 -3.47
C SER A 62 2.64 12.36 -4.47
N LEU A 63 2.85 11.04 -4.51
CA LEU A 63 3.70 10.39 -5.51
C LEU A 63 3.17 10.58 -6.93
N LEU A 64 1.86 10.43 -7.13
CA LEU A 64 1.22 10.66 -8.43
C LEU A 64 1.37 12.11 -8.92
N HIS A 65 1.46 13.08 -8.01
CA HIS A 65 1.74 14.48 -8.31
C HIS A 65 3.25 14.83 -8.36
N GLY A 66 4.14 13.83 -8.27
CA GLY A 66 5.59 14.04 -8.27
C GLY A 66 6.17 14.66 -6.98
N LYS A 67 5.37 14.77 -5.91
CA LYS A 67 5.77 15.37 -4.62
C LYS A 67 6.34 14.29 -3.69
N ILE A 68 7.55 13.83 -3.99
CA ILE A 68 8.22 12.70 -3.31
C ILE A 68 8.43 12.98 -1.82
N GLU A 69 8.92 14.17 -1.47
CA GLU A 69 9.16 14.55 -0.07
C GLU A 69 7.87 14.54 0.76
N GLN A 70 6.80 15.15 0.21
CA GLN A 70 5.49 15.14 0.86
C GLN A 70 4.96 13.73 1.03
N ALA A 71 5.16 12.86 0.03
CA ALA A 71 4.77 11.47 0.14
C ALA A 71 5.45 10.75 1.31
N PHE A 72 6.74 11.03 1.53
CA PHE A 72 7.51 10.46 2.63
C PHE A 72 7.03 11.00 3.98
N LEU A 73 6.80 12.31 4.07
CA LEU A 73 6.28 12.95 5.28
C LEU A 73 4.89 12.45 5.64
N PHE A 74 4.04 12.12 4.66
CA PHE A 74 2.74 11.51 4.93
C PHE A 74 2.91 10.10 5.51
N ASN A 75 3.44 9.16 4.73
CA ASN A 75 3.70 7.81 5.21
C ASN A 75 4.63 7.04 4.23
N PRO A 76 5.83 6.61 4.65
CA PRO A 76 6.74 5.81 3.84
C PRO A 76 6.13 4.50 3.31
N ILE A 77 5.17 3.89 4.02
CA ILE A 77 4.45 2.70 3.55
C ILE A 77 3.70 2.99 2.23
N GLY A 78 3.33 4.24 1.98
CA GLY A 78 2.70 4.66 0.74
C GLY A 78 3.56 4.41 -0.51
N PHE A 79 4.89 4.42 -0.39
CA PHE A 79 5.80 4.07 -1.50
C PHE A 79 5.69 2.60 -1.86
N LEU A 80 5.67 1.72 -0.85
CA LEU A 80 5.51 0.29 -1.07
C LEU A 80 4.13 0.01 -1.67
N LEU A 81 3.08 0.67 -1.16
CA LEU A 81 1.73 0.55 -1.70
C LEU A 81 1.65 1.02 -3.17
N PHE A 82 2.24 2.17 -3.49
CA PHE A 82 2.32 2.69 -4.86
C PHE A 82 3.00 1.69 -5.80
N LEU A 83 4.15 1.14 -5.39
CA LEU A 83 4.88 0.14 -6.17
C LEU A 83 4.04 -1.12 -6.40
N ILE A 84 3.39 -1.64 -5.36
CA ILE A 84 2.51 -2.82 -5.49
C ILE A 84 1.37 -2.53 -6.46
N MET A 85 0.72 -1.38 -6.34
CA MET A 85 -0.38 -1.00 -7.22
C MET A 85 0.10 -0.88 -8.66
N MET A 86 1.23 -0.23 -8.94
CA MET A 86 1.74 -0.07 -10.31
C MET A 86 2.24 -1.39 -10.91
N VAL A 87 3.04 -2.16 -10.16
CA VAL A 87 3.77 -3.31 -10.72
C VAL A 87 2.92 -4.58 -10.74
N SER A 88 2.18 -4.89 -9.68
CA SER A 88 1.48 -6.17 -9.57
C SER A 88 0.43 -6.45 -10.65
N PRO A 89 -0.49 -5.52 -11.02
CA PRO A 89 -1.47 -5.81 -12.06
C PRO A 89 -0.80 -5.96 -13.44
N ILE A 90 0.21 -5.14 -13.75
CA ILE A 90 0.96 -5.24 -15.00
C ILE A 90 1.66 -6.60 -15.10
N TRP A 91 2.36 -7.00 -14.04
CA TRP A 91 3.08 -8.28 -14.01
C TRP A 91 2.11 -9.47 -14.09
N ILE A 92 0.99 -9.42 -13.36
CA ILE A 92 -0.04 -10.47 -13.44
C ILE A 92 -0.64 -10.55 -14.85
N CYS A 93 -0.92 -9.41 -15.50
CA CYS A 93 -1.39 -9.39 -16.89
C CYS A 93 -0.38 -10.02 -17.84
N ILE A 94 0.91 -9.69 -17.70
CA ILE A 94 1.99 -10.29 -18.49
C ILE A 94 2.05 -11.81 -18.27
N ASP A 95 1.98 -12.27 -17.02
CA ASP A 95 1.96 -13.70 -16.69
C ASP A 95 0.76 -14.39 -17.36
N TYR A 96 -0.41 -13.78 -17.37
CA TYR A 96 -1.61 -14.35 -18.00
C TYR A 96 -1.47 -14.41 -19.53
N LEU A 97 -1.01 -13.33 -20.17
CA LEU A 97 -0.80 -13.24 -21.61
C LEU A 97 0.28 -14.21 -22.10
N LEU A 98 1.37 -14.34 -21.36
CA LEU A 98 2.50 -15.21 -21.68
C LEU A 98 2.36 -16.63 -21.12
N LYS A 99 1.25 -16.93 -20.43
CA LYS A 99 1.00 -18.21 -19.72
C LYS A 99 2.13 -18.61 -18.76
N LYS A 100 2.74 -17.61 -18.11
CA LYS A 100 3.78 -17.77 -17.08
C LYS A 100 3.18 -17.64 -15.68
N ASP A 101 3.97 -18.01 -14.67
CA ASP A 101 3.64 -17.92 -13.24
C ASP A 101 4.76 -17.25 -12.43
N SER A 102 5.50 -16.36 -13.08
CA SER A 102 6.67 -15.70 -12.49
C SER A 102 6.32 -14.82 -11.29
N PHE A 103 5.18 -14.13 -11.33
CA PHE A 103 4.68 -13.33 -10.21
C PHE A 103 4.27 -14.22 -9.04
N TYR A 104 3.62 -15.36 -9.30
CA TYR A 104 3.24 -16.31 -8.26
C TYR A 104 4.46 -16.91 -7.54
N HIS A 105 5.50 -17.28 -8.30
CA HIS A 105 6.75 -17.74 -7.72
C HIS A 105 7.47 -16.65 -6.92
N PHE A 106 7.51 -15.42 -7.44
CA PHE A 106 8.04 -14.27 -6.72
C PHE A 106 7.29 -14.03 -5.40
N TYR A 107 5.95 -14.03 -5.42
CA TYR A 107 5.12 -13.88 -4.22
C TYR A 107 5.43 -14.96 -3.18
N LYS A 108 5.54 -16.22 -3.60
CA LYS A 108 5.88 -17.34 -2.71
C LYS A 108 7.28 -17.19 -2.10
N GLN A 109 8.24 -16.77 -2.90
CA GLN A 109 9.60 -16.55 -2.42
C GLN A 109 9.66 -15.37 -1.44
N ALA A 110 9.00 -14.25 -1.76
CA ALA A 110 8.89 -13.09 -0.87
C ALA A 110 8.18 -13.47 0.45
N GLU A 111 7.07 -14.21 0.39
CA GLU A 111 6.36 -14.73 1.56
C GLU A 111 7.29 -15.60 2.44
N ARG A 112 8.10 -16.47 1.82
CA ARG A 112 9.06 -17.32 2.54
C ARG A 112 10.17 -16.50 3.20
N ILE A 113 10.72 -15.51 2.51
CA ILE A 113 11.77 -14.62 3.02
C ILE A 113 11.23 -13.80 4.19
N ILE A 114 10.08 -13.15 4.04
CA ILE A 114 9.47 -12.30 5.07
C ILE A 114 9.14 -13.10 6.33
N LYS A 115 8.77 -14.38 6.21
CA LYS A 115 8.51 -15.26 7.36
C LYS A 115 9.77 -15.69 8.12
N GLN A 116 10.97 -15.50 7.58
CA GLN A 116 12.19 -15.77 8.32
C GLN A 116 12.34 -14.74 9.44
N LYS A 117 12.59 -15.19 10.67
CA LYS A 117 12.69 -14.30 11.84
C LYS A 117 13.69 -13.16 11.64
N ALA A 118 14.82 -13.44 10.99
CA ALA A 118 15.86 -12.47 10.69
C ALA A 118 15.37 -11.30 9.82
N VAL A 119 14.33 -11.50 8.99
CA VAL A 119 13.72 -10.48 8.13
C VAL A 119 12.44 -9.92 8.77
N ALA A 120 11.63 -10.79 9.40
CA ALA A 120 10.39 -10.39 10.06
C ALA A 120 10.63 -9.37 11.19
N VAL A 121 11.61 -9.61 12.05
CA VAL A 121 11.90 -8.75 13.21
C VAL A 121 12.24 -7.32 12.81
N PRO A 122 13.20 -7.06 11.89
CA PRO A 122 13.48 -5.69 11.46
C PRO A 122 12.31 -5.06 10.71
N LEU A 123 11.56 -5.81 9.89
CA LEU A 123 10.36 -5.28 9.23
C LEU A 123 9.29 -4.85 10.24
N ILE A 124 9.06 -5.63 11.28
CA ILE A 124 8.15 -5.27 12.38
C ILE A 124 8.68 -4.01 13.08
N GLY A 125 9.98 -3.94 13.37
CA GLY A 125 10.61 -2.75 13.92
C GLY A 125 10.36 -1.50 13.07
N LEU A 126 10.53 -1.59 11.76
CA LEU A 126 10.25 -0.49 10.82
C LEU A 126 8.77 -0.07 10.84
N VAL A 127 7.84 -1.02 10.91
CA VAL A 127 6.41 -0.72 11.01
C VAL A 127 6.09 -0.04 12.35
N LEU A 128 6.69 -0.46 13.45
CA LEU A 128 6.52 0.17 14.77
C LEU A 128 7.11 1.59 14.81
N LEU A 129 8.29 1.79 14.25
CA LEU A 129 8.89 3.12 14.12
C LEU A 129 8.00 4.05 13.29
N ASN A 130 7.46 3.55 12.17
CA ASN A 130 6.51 4.30 11.35
C ASN A 130 5.23 4.65 12.13
N TRP A 131 4.76 3.72 12.96
CA TRP A 131 3.57 3.93 13.78
C TRP A 131 3.79 5.02 14.84
N ILE A 132 4.90 4.94 15.58
CA ILE A 132 5.30 5.98 16.54
C ILE A 132 5.40 7.34 15.85
N TRP A 133 6.01 7.36 14.66
CA TRP A 133 6.14 8.60 13.89
C TRP A 133 4.78 9.18 13.45
N ASN A 134 3.83 8.33 13.06
CA ASN A 134 2.48 8.78 12.72
C ASN A 134 1.72 9.32 13.93
N ILE A 135 1.91 8.73 15.12
CA ILE A 135 1.34 9.25 16.38
C ILE A 135 1.93 10.62 16.70
N TYR A 136 3.25 10.79 16.59
CA TYR A 136 3.92 12.06 16.84
C TYR A 136 3.46 13.18 15.90
N LYS A 137 3.23 12.86 14.62
CA LYS A 137 2.71 13.79 13.62
C LYS A 137 1.20 14.09 13.76
N ASP A 138 0.51 13.37 14.65
CA ASP A 138 -0.95 13.35 14.78
C ASP A 138 -1.69 13.25 13.42
N ILE A 139 -1.20 12.34 12.56
CA ILE A 139 -1.59 12.29 11.15
C ILE A 139 -2.95 11.64 10.89
#